data_AF-A0A954AAD1-F1
#
_entry.id   AF-A0A954AAD1-F1
#
_cell.length_a   1.000
_cell.length_b   1.000
_cell.length_c   1.000
_cell.angle_alpha   90.00
_cell.angle_beta   90.00
_cell.angle_gamma   90.00
#
_symmetry.space_group_name_H-M   'P 1'
#
loop_
_entity.id
_entity.type
_entity.pdbx_description
1 polymer ?
#
loop_
_entity_poly.entity_id
_entity_poly.type
_entity_poly.pdbx_seq_one_letter_code
_entity_poly.pdbx_strand_id
1 'polypeptide(L)'
;EVTDQATIGLPSIYSNVLGRATTTTSGITRFGYLSSVSAGGPNDLFNDPGNALRIVDVAIDQISDMRAFLGAFTNDNIEPALRELSVHIENLSASESSIRDLDFAEETAQLAKTQVLYQAGLSVIAQANAIPQGVLQLLQ
;
A
#
# COMPACT_ATOMS: atom_id res chain seq x y z
N GLU A 1 11.64 13.00 6.69
CA GLU A 1 10.44 12.15 6.47
C GLU A 1 9.45 12.99 5.69
N VAL A 2 9.46 12.87 4.36
CA VAL A 2 8.49 13.56 3.52
C VAL A 2 7.26 12.65 3.54
N THR A 3 6.24 13.04 4.29
CA THR A 3 4.92 12.42 4.13
C THR A 3 4.44 12.86 2.77
N ASP A 4 4.49 11.96 1.79
CA ASP A 4 4.10 12.25 0.42
C ASP A 4 2.58 12.42 0.38
N GLN A 5 2.12 13.64 0.68
CA GLN A 5 0.71 13.98 0.75
C GLN A 5 0.24 14.42 -0.63
N ALA A 6 -0.35 13.50 -1.37
CA ALA A 6 -1.07 13.82 -2.58
C ALA A 6 -2.43 14.44 -2.24
N THR A 7 -2.56 15.75 -2.46
CA THR A 7 -3.83 16.47 -2.28
C THR A 7 -4.60 16.47 -3.60
N ILE A 8 -5.85 16.01 -3.57
CA ILE A 8 -6.74 16.01 -4.74
C ILE A 8 -7.82 17.08 -4.56
N GLY A 9 -7.86 18.05 -5.48
CA GLY A 9 -8.97 18.99 -5.59
C GLY A 9 -10.02 18.49 -6.57
N LEU A 10 -11.25 18.24 -6.10
CA LEU A 10 -12.37 17.86 -6.95
C LEU A 10 -13.31 19.06 -7.15
N PRO A 11 -13.52 19.57 -8.37
CA PRO A 11 -14.61 20.50 -8.61
C PRO A 11 -15.97 19.89 -8.29
N SER A 12 -16.93 20.77 -7.97
CA SER A 12 -18.29 20.38 -7.67
C SER A 12 -19.00 19.79 -8.90
N ILE A 13 -19.79 18.76 -8.67
CA ILE A 13 -20.64 18.08 -9.68
C ILE A 13 -22.13 18.37 -9.47
N TYR A 14 -22.47 19.44 -8.76
CA TYR A 14 -23.87 19.82 -8.60
C TYR A 14 -24.46 20.31 -9.94
N SER A 15 -25.76 20.10 -10.14
CA SER A 15 -26.43 20.43 -11.41
C SER A 15 -26.40 21.92 -11.74
N ASN A 16 -26.16 22.78 -10.75
CA ASN A 16 -26.05 24.23 -10.91
C ASN A 16 -24.64 24.70 -11.32
N VAL A 17 -23.67 23.79 -11.45
CA VAL A 17 -22.31 24.11 -11.91
C VAL A 17 -21.89 23.28 -13.14
N LEU A 18 -22.56 22.16 -13.38
CA LEU A 18 -22.35 21.32 -14.55
C LEU A 18 -23.12 21.79 -15.79
N GLY A 19 -22.59 21.47 -16.97
CA GLY A 19 -23.21 21.71 -18.28
C GLY A 19 -22.91 23.10 -18.87
N ARG A 20 -22.21 23.95 -18.13
CA ARG A 20 -21.84 25.30 -18.60
C ARG A 20 -20.85 25.19 -19.76
N ALA A 21 -21.11 25.90 -20.85
CA ALA A 21 -20.07 26.13 -21.86
C ALA A 21 -20.25 27.48 -22.57
N THR A 22 -19.19 28.28 -22.51
CA THR A 22 -19.11 29.63 -23.10
C THR A 22 -17.63 29.82 -23.44
N THR A 23 -17.19 30.14 -24.65
CA THR A 23 -17.18 31.50 -25.23
C THR A 23 -16.50 31.46 -26.60
N THR A 24 -16.79 32.45 -27.44
CA THR A 24 -15.89 32.83 -28.55
C THR A 24 -15.50 34.31 -28.52
N THR A 25 -14.32 34.62 -29.09
CA THR A 25 -13.84 35.99 -29.40
C THR A 25 -14.55 36.60 -30.63
N SER A 26 -15.33 35.80 -31.37
CA SER A 26 -16.38 36.24 -32.31
C SER A 26 -17.78 36.33 -31.65
N GLY A 27 -17.87 36.10 -30.34
CA GLY A 27 -19.00 36.56 -29.53
C GLY A 27 -20.08 35.54 -29.15
N ILE A 28 -20.05 34.29 -29.60
CA ILE A 28 -21.08 33.29 -29.27
C ILE A 28 -20.50 31.89 -29.00
N THR A 29 -20.67 31.44 -27.77
CA THR A 29 -20.94 30.04 -27.36
C THR A 29 -21.82 30.18 -26.13
N ARG A 30 -22.97 29.51 -26.05
CA ARG A 30 -23.77 29.51 -24.82
C ARG A 30 -24.36 28.15 -24.58
N PHE A 31 -24.08 27.64 -23.41
CA PHE A 31 -24.70 26.49 -22.81
C PHE A 31 -24.92 26.79 -21.33
N GLY A 32 -26.12 26.49 -20.85
CA GLY A 32 -26.58 26.77 -19.49
C GLY A 32 -26.14 25.72 -18.48
N TYR A 33 -26.72 25.75 -17.29
CA TYR A 33 -26.48 24.71 -16.28
C TYR A 33 -27.47 23.56 -16.45
N LEU A 34 -27.08 22.36 -16.02
CA LEU A 34 -27.96 21.18 -16.00
C LEU A 34 -29.25 21.45 -15.22
N SER A 35 -29.18 22.25 -14.15
CA SER A 35 -30.35 22.69 -13.38
C SER A 35 -31.40 23.43 -14.21
N SER A 36 -31.00 24.11 -15.29
CA SER A 36 -31.91 24.84 -16.18
C SER A 36 -32.70 23.95 -17.13
N VAL A 37 -32.24 22.71 -17.33
CA VAL A 37 -32.99 21.70 -18.11
C VAL A 37 -34.15 21.15 -17.29
N SER A 38 -33.95 20.93 -15.98
CA SER A 38 -34.98 20.38 -15.09
C SER A 38 -35.96 21.42 -14.53
N ALA A 39 -35.53 22.68 -14.41
CA ALA A 39 -36.33 23.73 -13.79
C ALA A 39 -37.52 24.21 -14.67
N GLY A 40 -37.53 23.85 -15.96
CA GLY A 40 -38.51 24.34 -16.94
C GLY A 40 -38.19 25.79 -17.33
N GLY A 41 -37.99 26.03 -18.61
CA GLY A 41 -37.49 27.32 -19.09
C GLY A 41 -36.85 27.23 -20.48
N PRO A 42 -36.05 28.23 -20.89
CA PRO A 42 -35.54 28.32 -22.26
C PRO A 42 -34.65 27.16 -22.71
N ASN A 43 -34.14 26.38 -21.77
CA ASN A 43 -33.22 25.27 -22.00
C ASN A 43 -33.85 23.91 -21.67
N ASP A 44 -35.17 23.83 -21.46
CA ASP A 44 -35.84 22.56 -21.22
C ASP A 44 -36.05 21.75 -22.50
N LEU A 45 -36.48 20.50 -22.33
CA LEU A 45 -36.64 19.56 -23.43
C LEU A 45 -37.82 19.89 -24.37
N PHE A 46 -38.77 20.72 -23.92
CA PHE A 46 -39.96 21.05 -24.70
C PHE A 46 -39.78 22.32 -25.54
N ASN A 47 -38.97 23.26 -25.06
CA ASN A 47 -38.73 24.56 -25.69
C ASN A 47 -37.47 24.53 -26.57
N ASP A 48 -36.37 23.92 -26.12
CA ASP A 48 -35.14 23.77 -26.92
C ASP A 48 -34.45 22.42 -26.60
N PRO A 49 -34.97 21.31 -27.14
CA PRO A 49 -34.40 19.98 -26.92
C PRO A 49 -32.95 19.87 -27.38
N GLY A 50 -32.58 20.61 -28.42
CA GLY A 50 -31.21 20.60 -28.95
C GLY A 50 -30.22 21.23 -27.98
N ASN A 51 -30.59 22.32 -27.31
CA ASN A 51 -29.76 22.96 -26.30
C ASN A 51 -29.77 22.18 -24.98
N ALA A 52 -30.91 21.61 -24.60
CA ALA A 52 -31.03 20.72 -23.44
C ALA A 52 -30.06 19.53 -23.55
N LEU A 53 -30.02 18.86 -24.72
CA LEU A 53 -29.11 17.74 -24.96
C LEU A 53 -27.65 18.18 -24.87
N ARG A 54 -27.29 19.31 -25.49
CA ARG A 54 -25.92 19.84 -25.44
C ARG A 54 -25.47 20.19 -24.01
N ILE A 55 -26.36 20.69 -23.15
CA ILE A 55 -26.05 20.93 -21.72
C ILE A 55 -25.76 19.61 -21.01
N VAL A 56 -26.54 18.57 -21.29
CA VAL A 56 -26.35 17.22 -20.72
C VAL A 56 -25.04 16.62 -21.19
N ASP A 57 -24.71 16.70 -22.49
CA ASP A 57 -23.45 16.19 -23.04
C ASP A 57 -22.25 16.85 -22.36
N VAL A 58 -22.24 18.18 -22.25
CA VAL A 58 -21.16 18.90 -21.54
C VAL A 58 -21.07 18.49 -20.08
N ALA A 59 -22.19 18.26 -19.40
CA ALA A 59 -22.19 17.79 -18.01
C ALA A 59 -21.62 16.36 -17.90
N ILE A 60 -21.93 15.48 -18.85
CA ILE A 60 -21.40 14.11 -18.91
C ILE A 60 -19.90 14.14 -19.15
N ASP A 61 -19.42 14.97 -20.08
CA ASP A 61 -17.99 15.12 -20.36
C ASP A 61 -17.23 15.60 -19.13
N GLN A 62 -17.74 16.63 -18.44
CA GLN A 62 -17.16 17.12 -17.19
C GLN A 62 -17.06 16.05 -16.10
N ILE A 63 -18.09 15.20 -15.95
CA ILE A 63 -18.06 14.07 -15.00
C ILE A 63 -17.09 12.99 -15.47
N SER A 64 -17.03 12.72 -16.77
CA SER A 64 -16.16 11.69 -17.35
C SER A 64 -14.69 12.07 -17.21
N ASP A 65 -14.34 13.34 -17.43
CA ASP A 65 -13.01 13.88 -17.20
C ASP A 65 -12.60 13.74 -15.73
N MET A 66 -13.52 14.06 -14.81
CA MET A 66 -13.29 13.85 -13.38
C MET A 66 -12.99 12.38 -13.06
N ARG A 67 -13.79 11.46 -13.61
CA ARG A 67 -13.60 10.02 -13.39
C ARG A 67 -12.29 9.53 -13.97
N ALA A 68 -11.92 10.01 -15.16
CA ALA A 68 -10.65 9.70 -15.79
C ALA A 68 -9.47 10.20 -14.95
N PHE A 69 -9.56 11.44 -14.44
CA PHE A 69 -8.54 12.01 -13.54
C PHE A 69 -8.38 11.19 -12.26
N LEU A 70 -9.49 10.81 -11.60
CA LEU A 70 -9.46 9.96 -10.41
C LEU A 70 -8.89 8.56 -10.71
N GLY A 71 -9.23 7.99 -11.87
CA GLY A 71 -8.68 6.71 -12.32
C GLY A 71 -7.18 6.77 -12.56
N ALA A 72 -6.71 7.79 -13.29
CA ALA A 72 -5.29 8.04 -13.52
C ALA A 72 -4.54 8.24 -12.19
N PHE A 73 -5.07 9.08 -11.30
CA PHE A 73 -4.48 9.29 -9.98
C PHE A 73 -4.30 7.98 -9.20
N THR A 74 -5.33 7.12 -9.21
CA THR A 74 -5.29 5.81 -8.55
C THR A 74 -4.22 4.92 -9.15
N ASN A 75 -4.17 4.79 -10.47
CA ASN A 75 -3.21 3.95 -11.19
C ASN A 75 -1.75 4.45 -11.06
N ASP A 76 -1.56 5.77 -11.04
CA ASP A 76 -0.23 6.39 -11.07
C ASP A 76 0.37 6.55 -9.67
N ASN A 77 -0.45 6.63 -8.62
CA ASN A 77 0.03 6.91 -7.26
C ASN A 77 -0.32 5.80 -6.27
N ILE A 78 -1.59 5.40 -6.20
CA ILE A 78 -2.05 4.45 -5.18
C ILE A 78 -1.55 3.03 -5.47
N GLU A 79 -1.72 2.55 -6.70
CA GLU A 79 -1.28 1.20 -7.06
C GLU A 79 0.24 1.00 -6.96
N PRO A 80 1.09 1.92 -7.45
CA PRO A 80 2.54 1.77 -7.32
C PRO A 80 3.00 1.85 -5.87
N ALA A 81 2.42 2.77 -5.07
CA ALA A 81 2.73 2.84 -3.64
C ALA A 81 2.36 1.54 -2.91
N LEU A 82 1.23 0.92 -3.26
CA LEU A 82 0.84 -0.37 -2.70
C LEU A 82 1.79 -1.51 -3.09
N ARG A 83 2.20 -1.55 -4.36
CA ARG A 83 3.19 -2.53 -4.84
C ARG A 83 4.52 -2.37 -4.13
N GLU A 84 4.99 -1.13 -4.00
CA GLU A 84 6.23 -0.82 -3.30
C GLU A 84 6.15 -1.22 -1.82
N LEU A 85 5.06 -0.88 -1.13
CA LEU A 85 4.84 -1.27 0.27
C LEU A 85 4.83 -2.79 0.44
N SER A 86 4.22 -3.52 -0.51
CA SER A 86 4.19 -4.99 -0.46
C SER A 86 5.59 -5.60 -0.58
N VAL A 87 6.42 -5.06 -1.47
CA VAL A 87 7.84 -5.46 -1.61
C VAL A 87 8.63 -5.14 -0.34
N HIS A 88 8.42 -3.96 0.26
CA HIS A 88 9.05 -3.61 1.53
C HIS A 88 8.64 -4.55 2.67
N ILE A 89 7.36 -4.93 2.74
CA ILE A 89 6.86 -5.92 3.72
C ILE A 89 7.52 -7.28 3.51
N GLU A 90 7.65 -7.74 2.27
CA GLU A 90 8.33 -9.01 1.96
C GLU A 90 9.80 -8.99 2.38
N ASN A 91 10.52 -7.92 2.02
CA ASN A 91 11.93 -7.76 2.39
C ASN A 91 12.12 -7.66 3.91
N LEU A 92 11.23 -6.96 4.60
CA LEU A 92 11.27 -6.82 6.05
C LEU A 92 10.95 -8.15 6.75
N SER A 93 9.97 -8.90 6.25
CA SER A 93 9.64 -10.23 6.76
C SER A 93 10.77 -11.24 6.54
N ALA A 94 11.42 -11.21 5.37
CA ALA A 94 12.58 -12.05 5.09
C ALA A 94 13.77 -11.71 6.00
N SER A 95 14.00 -10.41 6.23
CA SER A 95 15.04 -9.94 7.16
C SER A 95 14.74 -10.36 8.60
N GLU A 96 13.49 -10.23 9.03
CA GLU A 96 13.03 -10.67 10.35
C GLU A 96 13.17 -12.18 10.53
N SER A 97 12.80 -12.99 9.52
CA SER A 97 13.00 -14.44 9.53
C SER A 97 14.48 -14.79 9.65
N SER A 98 15.35 -14.15 8.88
CA SER A 98 16.80 -14.39 8.96
C SER A 98 17.36 -14.05 10.35
N ILE A 99 16.89 -12.99 10.99
CA ILE A 99 17.31 -12.63 12.35
C ILE A 99 16.81 -13.68 13.34
N ARG A 100 15.52 -14.04 13.29
CA ARG A 100 14.95 -15.07 14.18
C ARG A 100 15.62 -16.42 14.03
N ASP A 101 15.95 -16.82 12.79
CA ASP A 101 16.62 -18.09 12.52
C ASP A 101 18.07 -18.08 13.02
N LEU A 102 18.79 -16.94 12.90
CA LEU A 102 20.13 -16.77 13.45
C LEU A 102 20.13 -16.84 14.99
N ASP A 103 19.21 -16.12 15.64
CA ASP A 103 19.07 -16.13 17.10
C ASP A 103 18.76 -17.54 17.62
N PHE A 104 17.87 -18.27 16.92
CA PHE A 104 17.56 -19.65 17.28
C PHE A 104 18.73 -20.60 17.08
N ALA A 105 19.51 -20.43 15.99
CA ALA A 105 20.70 -21.21 15.73
C ALA A 105 21.79 -20.96 16.79
N GLU A 106 21.99 -19.71 17.23
CA GLU A 106 22.94 -19.36 18.28
C GLU A 106 22.56 -19.99 19.63
N GLU A 107 21.31 -19.84 20.06
CA GLU A 107 20.82 -20.44 21.31
C GLU A 107 20.90 -21.97 21.28
N THR A 108 20.52 -22.59 20.16
CA THR A 108 20.61 -24.05 19.99
C THR A 108 22.07 -24.53 19.99
N ALA A 109 22.99 -23.80 19.36
CA ALA A 109 24.41 -24.12 19.38
C ALA A 109 25.01 -23.98 20.79
N GLN A 110 24.58 -22.97 21.55
CA GLN A 110 25.00 -22.76 22.93
C GLN A 110 24.45 -23.85 23.87
N LEU A 111 23.19 -24.23 23.69
CA LEU A 111 22.58 -25.36 24.39
C LEU A 111 23.33 -26.67 24.07
N ALA A 112 23.57 -26.96 22.79
CA ALA A 112 24.30 -28.17 22.37
C ALA A 112 25.73 -28.19 22.92
N LYS A 113 26.46 -27.07 22.85
CA LYS A 113 27.79 -26.93 23.47
C LYS A 113 27.75 -27.22 24.96
N THR A 114 26.76 -26.68 25.67
CA THR A 114 26.59 -26.89 27.12
C THR A 114 26.30 -28.36 27.44
N GLN A 115 25.44 -29.02 26.64
CA GLN A 115 25.16 -30.45 26.78
C GLN A 115 26.41 -31.32 26.53
N VAL A 116 27.18 -31.02 25.48
CA VAL A 116 28.44 -31.73 25.19
C VAL A 116 29.45 -31.53 26.32
N LEU A 117 29.60 -30.30 26.83
CA LEU A 117 30.47 -30.03 27.98
C LEU A 117 30.01 -30.78 29.25
N TYR A 118 28.71 -30.89 29.47
CA TYR A 118 28.18 -31.67 30.60
C TYR A 118 28.51 -33.16 30.47
N GLN A 119 28.29 -33.76 29.30
CA GLN A 119 28.64 -35.16 29.04
C GLN A 119 30.16 -35.41 29.09
N ALA A 120 30.95 -34.49 28.55
CA ALA A 120 32.41 -34.53 28.64
C ALA A 120 32.89 -34.38 30.09
N GLY A 121 32.29 -33.49 30.87
CA GLY A 121 32.59 -33.32 32.30
C GLY A 121 32.33 -34.61 33.10
N LEU A 122 31.19 -35.28 32.85
CA LEU A 122 30.90 -36.58 33.46
C LEU A 122 31.90 -37.66 33.04
N SER A 123 32.27 -37.73 31.76
CA SER A 123 33.27 -38.69 31.26
C SER A 123 34.67 -38.41 31.80
N VAL A 124 35.08 -37.14 31.88
CA VAL A 124 36.36 -36.72 32.47
C VAL A 124 36.40 -37.03 33.96
N ILE A 125 35.32 -36.82 34.71
CA ILE A 125 35.23 -37.20 36.12
C ILE A 125 35.31 -38.73 36.26
N ALA A 126 34.61 -39.49 35.42
CA ALA A 126 34.68 -40.95 35.42
C ALA A 126 36.11 -41.46 35.13
N GLN A 127 36.81 -40.82 34.19
CA GLN A 127 38.18 -41.18 33.81
C GLN A 127 39.20 -40.74 34.88
N ALA A 128 39.03 -39.56 35.47
CA ALA A 128 39.83 -39.07 36.60
C ALA A 128 39.68 -39.94 37.86
N ASN A 129 38.52 -40.55 38.09
CA ASN A 129 38.29 -41.48 39.20
C ASN A 129 38.84 -42.89 38.95
N ALA A 130 39.03 -43.29 37.68
CA ALA A 130 39.59 -44.59 37.33
C ALA A 130 41.13 -44.63 37.37
N ILE A 131 41.79 -43.50 37.09
CA ILE A 131 43.25 -43.39 37.07
C ILE A 131 43.90 -43.74 38.45
N PRO A 132 43.41 -43.25 39.60
CA PRO A 132 43.96 -43.58 40.91
C PRO A 132 43.87 -45.06 41.26
N GLN A 133 42.84 -45.77 40.80
CA GLN A 133 42.65 -47.20 41.09
C GLN A 133 43.65 -48.08 40.32
N GLY A 134 44.04 -47.68 39.11
CA GLY A 134 45.10 -48.36 38.35
C GLY A 134 46.49 -48.19 38.98
N VAL A 135 46.76 -47.03 39.59
CA VAL A 135 48.04 -46.78 40.30
C VAL A 135 48.12 -47.57 41.61
N LEU A 136 47.01 -47.80 42.30
CA LEU A 136 46.95 -48.64 43.50
C LEU A 136 47.25 -50.13 43.23
N GLN A 137 47.06 -50.61 41.99
CA GLN A 137 47.49 -51.97 41.58
C GLN A 137 48.99 -52.05 41.26
N LEU A 138 49.66 -50.92 40.98
CA LEU A 138 51.11 -50.87 40.71
C LEU A 138 51.94 -50.65 41.99
N LEU A 139 51.29 -50.45 43.14
CA LEU A 139 51.91 -50.26 44.46
C LEU A 139 51.68 -51.43 45.43
N GLN A 140 51.04 -52.51 44.99
CA GLN A 140 50.96 -53.82 45.67
C GLN A 140 51.86 -54.82 44.96
#